data_AF-A0A2H6FGF7-F1
#
_entry.id   AF-A0A2H6FGF7-F1
#
_cell.length_a   1.000
_cell.length_b   1.000
_cell.length_c   1.000
_cell.angle_alpha   90.00
_cell.angle_beta   90.00
_cell.angle_gamma   90.00
#
_symmetry.space_group_name_H-M   'P 1'
#
loop_
_entity.id
_entity.type
_entity.pdbx_description
1 polymer ?
#
loop_
_entity_poly.entity_id
_entity_poly.type
_entity_poly.pdbx_seq_one_letter_code
_entity_poly.pdbx_strand_id
1 'polypeptide(L)'
;MVRDSKDRRHGRRDTFITTINYTVSTASDSLKGDTLKQAITINLSPTGVCLYVFNQVAEGQRLDLFASFFSESCTTAVVRWVKKITDDIYKVGLMCS
;
A
#
# COMPACT_ATOMS: atom_id res chain seq x y z
N MET A 1 -16.11 7.78 22.49
CA MET A 1 -15.47 7.68 21.16
C MET A 1 -14.19 8.51 21.21
N VAL A 2 -13.03 7.87 21.40
CA VAL A 2 -11.77 8.60 21.58
C VAL A 2 -11.30 9.07 20.19
N ARG A 3 -11.47 10.36 19.89
CA ARG A 3 -10.75 10.99 18.79
C ARG A 3 -9.30 11.11 19.24
N ASP A 4 -8.44 10.27 18.69
CA ASP A 4 -7.00 10.42 18.84
C ASP A 4 -6.61 11.78 18.21
N SER A 5 -6.21 12.73 19.04
CA SER A 5 -6.06 14.16 18.71
C SER A 5 -4.92 14.47 17.73
N LYS A 6 -4.29 13.43 17.15
CA LYS A 6 -3.22 13.52 16.16
C LYS A 6 -3.61 12.97 14.78
N ASP A 7 -4.85 12.55 14.57
CA ASP A 7 -5.26 12.09 13.25
C ASP A 7 -5.44 13.28 12.27
N ARG A 8 -4.43 13.50 11.44
CA ARG A 8 -4.42 14.55 10.40
C ARG A 8 -5.10 14.11 9.09
N ARG A 9 -5.71 12.93 9.03
CA ARG A 9 -6.30 12.39 7.81
C ARG A 9 -7.69 12.99 7.58
N HIS A 10 -7.98 13.32 6.32
CA HIS A 10 -9.27 13.88 5.93
C HIS A 10 -10.41 12.85 5.94
N GLY A 11 -10.09 11.57 5.69
CA GLY A 11 -11.06 10.48 5.62
C GLY A 11 -10.85 9.41 6.68
N ARG A 12 -11.96 8.78 7.09
CA ARG A 12 -11.94 7.57 7.93
C ARG A 12 -11.26 6.43 7.16
N ARG A 13 -10.51 5.59 7.88
CA ARG A 13 -10.02 4.32 7.37
C ARG A 13 -10.73 3.18 8.07
N ASP A 14 -11.18 2.21 7.30
CA ASP A 14 -11.76 1.00 7.83
C ASP A 14 -10.69 -0.08 7.90
N THR A 15 -10.70 -0.82 9.01
CA THR A 15 -9.79 -1.95 9.20
C THR A 15 -10.27 -3.09 8.33
N PHE A 16 -9.40 -3.58 7.46
CA PHE A 16 -9.71 -4.66 6.53
C PHE A 16 -8.43 -5.42 6.29
N ILE A 17 -8.39 -6.66 6.77
CA ILE A 17 -7.20 -7.50 6.76
C ILE A 17 -7.43 -8.64 5.78
N THR A 18 -6.68 -8.63 4.69
CA THR A 18 -6.67 -9.70 3.69
C THR A 18 -5.36 -9.70 2.93
N THR A 19 -5.05 -10.83 2.29
CA THR A 19 -3.89 -10.94 1.40
C THR A 19 -4.24 -10.37 0.03
N ILE A 20 -3.35 -9.56 -0.52
CA ILE A 20 -3.41 -9.06 -1.89
C ILE A 20 -2.12 -9.35 -2.62
N ASN A 21 -2.17 -9.29 -3.94
CA ASN A 21 -0.97 -9.26 -4.76
C ASN A 21 -0.66 -7.83 -5.21
N TYR A 22 0.61 -7.54 -5.47
CA TYR A 22 1.03 -6.27 -6.05
C TYR A 22 2.29 -6.44 -6.91
N THR A 23 2.55 -5.46 -7.76
CA THR A 23 3.82 -5.28 -8.49
C THR A 23 4.41 -3.91 -8.18
N VAL A 24 5.71 -3.74 -8.42
CA VAL A 24 6.40 -2.45 -8.24
C VAL A 24 6.66 -1.89 -9.64
N SER A 25 6.00 -0.80 -10.03
CA SER A 25 6.19 -0.22 -11.36
C SER A 25 7.56 0.45 -11.41
N THR A 26 8.50 -0.09 -12.20
CA THR A 26 9.83 0.52 -12.41
C THR A 26 9.83 1.37 -13.66
N ALA A 27 10.36 2.60 -13.56
CA ALA A 27 10.47 3.54 -14.69
C ALA A 27 11.49 3.13 -15.77
N SER A 28 12.24 2.05 -15.54
CA SER A 28 13.34 1.60 -16.39
C SER A 28 13.04 0.19 -16.88
N ASP A 29 12.70 0.09 -18.16
CA ASP A 29 12.58 -1.12 -18.98
C ASP A 29 11.66 -2.24 -18.49
N SER A 30 10.58 -2.39 -19.25
CA SER A 30 9.60 -3.49 -19.36
C SER A 30 10.20 -4.88 -19.65
N LEU A 31 11.49 -5.09 -19.38
CA LEU A 31 12.26 -6.31 -19.67
C LEU A 31 12.56 -7.15 -18.43
N LYS A 32 12.44 -6.60 -17.21
CA LYS A 32 12.40 -7.39 -15.98
C LYS A 32 10.94 -7.56 -15.60
N GLY A 33 10.36 -8.72 -15.96
CA GLY A 33 8.96 -9.04 -15.68
C GLY A 33 8.57 -8.63 -14.26
N ASP A 34 7.50 -7.82 -14.17
CA ASP A 34 6.94 -7.37 -12.91
C ASP A 34 6.70 -8.58 -12.01
N THR A 35 7.55 -8.74 -11.01
CA THR A 35 7.45 -9.90 -10.11
C THR A 35 6.25 -9.68 -9.21
N LEU A 36 5.26 -10.56 -9.34
CA LEU A 36 4.09 -10.55 -8.49
C LEU A 36 4.50 -10.85 -7.04
N LYS A 37 4.16 -9.95 -6.12
CA LYS A 37 4.49 -10.03 -4.69
C LYS A 37 3.21 -10.07 -3.87
N GLN A 38 3.29 -10.60 -2.65
CA GLN A 38 2.18 -10.64 -1.70
C GLN A 38 2.30 -9.55 -0.64
N ALA A 39 1.15 -9.02 -0.23
CA ALA A 39 1.03 -8.06 0.86
C ALA A 39 -0.21 -8.37 1.70
N ILE A 40 -0.26 -7.85 2.93
CA ILE A 40 -1.43 -7.94 3.81
C ILE A 40 -1.99 -6.53 4.03
N THR A 41 -3.27 -6.33 3.72
CA THR A 41 -3.95 -5.07 4.03
C THR A 41 -4.15 -4.90 5.54
N ILE A 42 -4.07 -3.67 6.02
CA ILE A 42 -4.29 -3.32 7.43
C ILE A 42 -5.54 -2.47 7.54
N ASN A 43 -5.57 -1.38 6.78
CA ASN A 43 -6.73 -0.50 6.67
C ASN A 43 -6.73 0.16 5.30
N LEU A 44 -7.92 0.55 4.85
CA LEU A 44 -8.13 1.21 3.58
C LEU A 44 -9.15 2.33 3.69
N SER A 45 -9.09 3.22 2.73
CA SER A 45 -9.98 4.35 2.51
C SER A 45 -10.00 4.64 1.01
N PRO A 46 -10.96 5.44 0.51
CA PRO A 46 -11.03 5.76 -0.92
C PRO A 46 -9.76 6.40 -1.51
N THR A 47 -8.92 7.02 -0.67
CA THR A 47 -7.72 7.76 -1.10
C THR A 47 -6.40 7.14 -0.63
N GLY A 48 -6.44 6.03 0.12
CA GLY A 48 -5.20 5.39 0.56
C GLY A 48 -5.40 4.07 1.27
N VAL A 49 -4.35 3.27 1.23
CA VAL A 49 -4.29 1.93 1.83
C VAL A 49 -3.03 1.81 2.69
N CYS A 50 -3.11 1.01 3.74
CA CYS A 50 -1.95 0.63 4.56
C CYS A 50 -1.73 -0.87 4.44
N LEU A 51 -0.50 -1.28 4.15
CA LEU A 51 -0.13 -2.67 3.93
C LEU A 51 1.02 -3.09 4.87
N TYR A 52 1.09 -4.38 5.15
CA TYR A 52 2.37 -5.05 5.41
C TYR A 52 2.90 -5.63 4.10
N VAL A 53 4.17 -5.40 3.82
CA VAL A 53 4.88 -5.98 2.68
C VAL A 53 6.10 -6.75 3.18
N PHE A 54 6.48 -7.78 2.42
CA PHE A 54 7.58 -8.69 2.75
C PHE A 54 8.84 -8.44 1.91
N ASN A 55 8.82 -7.37 1.11
CA ASN A 55 9.94 -6.92 0.31
C ASN A 55 10.14 -5.43 0.57
N GLN A 56 11.40 -4.99 0.61
CA GLN A 56 11.72 -3.59 0.77
C GLN A 56 11.14 -2.78 -0.41
N VAL A 57 10.46 -1.69 -0.07
CA VAL A 57 9.99 -0.65 -0.99
C VAL A 57 10.47 0.71 -0.48
N ALA A 58 10.51 1.69 -1.37
CA ALA A 58 10.95 3.05 -1.08
C ALA A 58 9.80 4.04 -1.27
N GLU A 59 9.85 5.15 -0.53
CA GLU A 59 8.93 6.27 -0.72
C GLU A 59 9.03 6.81 -2.15
N GLY A 60 7.89 7.20 -2.72
CA GLY A 60 7.78 7.65 -4.11
C GLY A 60 7.62 6.52 -5.13
N GLN A 61 7.86 5.25 -4.77
CA GLN A 61 7.59 4.13 -5.68
C GLN A 61 6.09 3.95 -5.93
N ARG A 62 5.76 3.58 -7.16
CA ARG A 62 4.40 3.23 -7.57
C ARG A 62 4.21 1.71 -7.47
N LEU A 63 3.10 1.31 -6.89
CA LEU A 63 2.65 -0.07 -6.77
C LEU A 63 1.34 -0.25 -7.51
N ASP A 64 1.23 -1.33 -8.29
CA ASP A 64 -0.04 -1.75 -8.87
C ASP A 64 -0.61 -2.86 -7.99
N LEU A 65 -1.82 -2.64 -7.47
CA LEU A 65 -2.49 -3.46 -6.47
C LEU A 65 -3.57 -4.32 -7.14
N PHE A 66 -3.52 -5.62 -6.90
CA PHE A 66 -4.44 -6.59 -7.50
C PHE A 66 -5.39 -7.13 -6.43
N ALA A 67 -6.55 -6.49 -6.28
CA ALA A 67 -7.65 -6.99 -5.48
C ALA A 67 -9.00 -6.40 -5.93
N SER A 68 -10.06 -7.22 -5.93
CA SER A 68 -11.38 -6.83 -6.43
C SER A 68 -12.13 -5.80 -5.56
N PHE A 69 -11.70 -5.60 -4.31
CA PHE A 69 -12.33 -4.66 -3.39
C PHE A 69 -11.72 -3.25 -3.43
N PHE A 70 -10.65 -3.04 -4.20
CA PHE A 70 -10.17 -1.69 -4.46
C PHE A 70 -11.07 -1.02 -5.50
N SER A 71 -11.40 0.25 -5.28
CA SER A 71 -11.98 1.07 -6.34
C SER A 71 -10.98 1.21 -7.49
N GLU A 72 -11.46 1.49 -8.71
CA GLU A 72 -10.60 1.71 -9.88
C GLU A 72 -9.48 2.73 -9.59
N SER A 73 -9.82 3.77 -8.81
CA SER A 73 -8.91 4.82 -8.35
C SER A 73 -7.81 4.37 -7.39
N CYS A 74 -7.80 3.11 -6.93
CA CYS A 74 -6.80 2.57 -6.02
C CYS A 74 -6.14 1.29 -6.54
N THR A 75 -6.32 0.99 -7.83
CA THR A 75 -5.57 -0.08 -8.49
C THR A 75 -4.09 0.28 -8.67
N THR A 76 -3.78 1.57 -8.72
CA THR A 76 -2.40 2.08 -8.66
C THR A 76 -2.26 3.00 -7.45
N ALA A 77 -1.16 2.85 -6.70
CA ALA A 77 -0.91 3.65 -5.51
C ALA A 77 0.57 3.99 -5.33
N VAL A 78 0.87 5.14 -4.74
CA VAL A 78 2.24 5.61 -4.48
C VAL A 78 2.59 5.43 -3.02
N VAL A 79 3.77 4.89 -2.73
CA VAL A 79 4.32 4.77 -1.37
C VAL A 79 4.59 6.16 -0.81
N ARG A 80 3.95 6.51 0.31
CA ARG A 80 4.10 7.80 1.00
C ARG A 80 4.95 7.74 2.26
N TRP A 81 5.02 6.57 2.88
CA TRP A 81 5.91 6.32 4.02
C TRP A 81 6.18 4.82 4.16
N VAL A 82 7.34 4.49 4.72
CA VAL A 82 7.76 3.13 5.03
C VAL A 82 8.24 3.06 6.47
N LYS A 83 7.73 2.08 7.23
CA LYS A 83 8.18 1.77 8.59
C LYS A 83 8.61 0.32 8.67
N LYS A 84 9.92 0.09 8.87
CA LYS A 84 10.46 -1.25 9.14
C LYS A 84 9.91 -1.75 10.49
N ILE A 85 9.39 -2.97 10.52
CA ILE A 85 8.86 -3.64 11.73
C ILE A 85 9.86 -4.71 12.20
N THR A 86 10.29 -5.56 11.27
CA THR A 86 11.37 -6.55 11.44
C THR A 86 12.28 -6.51 10.22
N ASP A 87 13.27 -7.39 10.12
CA ASP A 87 14.16 -7.46 8.95
C ASP A 87 13.42 -7.74 7.63
N ASP A 88 12.33 -8.50 7.69
CA ASP A 88 11.57 -8.95 6.52
C ASP A 88 10.19 -8.30 6.39
N ILE A 89 9.74 -7.52 7.38
CA ILE A 89 8.38 -6.96 7.40
C ILE A 89 8.43 -5.44 7.46
N TYR A 90 7.74 -4.83 6.50
CA TYR A 90 7.62 -3.38 6.39
C TYR A 90 6.14 -3.01 6.42
N LYS A 91 5.80 -2.03 7.26
CA LYS A 91 4.49 -1.37 7.23
C LYS A 91 4.58 -0.18 6.30
N VAL A 92 3.69 -0.09 5.33
CA VAL A 92 3.71 0.96 4.31
C VAL A 92 2.37 1.67 4.23
N GLY A 93 2.42 2.98 3.98
CA GLY A 93 1.24 3.77 3.66
C GLY A 93 1.26 4.18 2.20
N LEU A 94 0.21 3.84 1.48
CA LEU A 94 0.04 4.17 0.08
C LEU A 94 -1.06 5.24 -0.09
N MET A 95 -0.88 6.08 -1.09
CA MET A 95 -1.89 7.01 -1.58
C MET A 95 -2.38 6.52 -2.94
N CYS A 96 -3.68 6.29 -3.06
CA CYS A 96 -4.31 5.87 -4.31
C CYS A 96 -4.13 6.98 -5.37
N SER A 97 -3.89 6.60 -6.64
CA SER A 97 -3.58 7.51 -7.74
C SER A 97 -4.59 7.42 -8.88
#